data_AF-A0A4Q5U8U9-F1
#
_entry.id   AF-A0A4Q5U8U9-F1
#
_cell.length_a   1.000
_cell.length_b   1.000
_cell.length_c   1.000
_cell.angle_alpha   90.00
_cell.angle_beta   90.00
_cell.angle_gamma   90.00
#
_symmetry.space_group_name_H-M   'P 1'
#
loop_
_entity.id
_entity.type
_entity.pdbx_description
1 polymer ?
#
loop_
_entity_poly.entity_id
_entity_poly.type
_entity_poly.pdbx_seq_one_letter_code
_entity_poly.pdbx_strand_id
1 'polypeptide(L)'
;MATSLKNKEKRKKLAHIFAGFVILIHAWEKYESGHGPYLFFLIAGLVFLTVAFMHHVIERKAPWIDGVFFLIEASLSFLIAYEYFHMGKKGLPFVYVVLGIAQIVVASVMSRKGINHHRKKTVTNGTNAE
;
A
#
# COMPACT_ATOMS: atom_id res chain seq x y z
N MET A 1 -13.37 -25.82 -7.52
CA MET A 1 -13.30 -24.73 -6.53
C MET A 1 -11.92 -24.01 -6.51
N ALA A 2 -11.21 -23.90 -7.65
CA ALA A 2 -9.86 -23.32 -7.73
C ALA A 2 -9.78 -21.91 -8.37
N THR A 3 -10.88 -21.45 -8.98
CA THR A 3 -10.95 -20.15 -9.71
C THR A 3 -11.05 -18.93 -8.79
N SER A 4 -11.48 -19.10 -7.54
CA SER A 4 -11.68 -17.99 -6.58
C SER A 4 -10.38 -17.40 -6.04
N LEU A 5 -9.35 -18.21 -5.77
CA LEU A 5 -8.09 -17.75 -5.18
C LEU A 5 -7.26 -16.91 -6.16
N LYS A 6 -7.15 -17.36 -7.41
CA LYS A 6 -6.39 -16.67 -8.48
C LYS A 6 -6.96 -15.27 -8.80
N ASN A 7 -8.26 -15.06 -8.58
CA ASN A 7 -8.91 -13.77 -8.77
C ASN A 7 -8.65 -12.79 -7.62
N LYS A 8 -8.46 -13.26 -6.38
CA LYS A 8 -8.15 -12.39 -5.23
C LYS A 8 -6.74 -11.79 -5.35
N GLU A 9 -5.77 -12.58 -5.79
CA GLU A 9 -4.38 -12.12 -6.01
C GLU A 9 -4.29 -11.07 -7.11
N LYS A 10 -4.97 -11.28 -8.24
CA LYS A 10 -5.04 -10.30 -9.33
C LYS A 10 -5.65 -8.97 -8.88
N ARG A 11 -6.69 -9.01 -8.04
CA ARG A 11 -7.34 -7.80 -7.50
C ARG A 11 -6.42 -7.00 -6.59
N LYS A 12 -5.65 -7.66 -5.71
CA LYS A 12 -4.63 -6.98 -4.88
C LYS A 12 -3.56 -6.31 -5.74
N LYS A 13 -3.02 -7.02 -6.73
CA LYS A 13 -2.02 -6.46 -7.65
C LYS A 13 -2.56 -5.24 -8.41
N LEU A 14 -3.79 -5.33 -8.91
CA LEU A 14 -4.46 -4.21 -9.57
C LEU A 14 -4.62 -3.02 -8.63
N ALA A 15 -5.06 -3.23 -7.39
CA ALA A 15 -5.22 -2.14 -6.42
C ALA A 15 -3.92 -1.35 -6.20
N HIS A 16 -2.79 -2.05 -5.98
CA HIS A 16 -1.49 -1.39 -5.80
C HIS A 16 -1.00 -0.69 -7.08
N ILE A 17 -1.25 -1.26 -8.26
CA ILE A 17 -0.91 -0.61 -9.53
C ILE A 17 -1.74 0.67 -9.72
N PHE A 18 -3.04 0.62 -9.44
CA PHE A 18 -3.90 1.80 -9.49
C PHE A 18 -3.45 2.87 -8.51
N ALA A 19 -3.10 2.49 -7.27
CA ALA A 19 -2.55 3.42 -6.29
C ALA A 19 -1.25 4.08 -6.80
N GLY A 20 -0.32 3.29 -7.36
CA GLY A 20 0.90 3.82 -8.00
C GLY A 20 0.60 4.82 -9.12
N PHE A 21 -0.40 4.52 -9.95
CA PHE A 21 -0.86 5.42 -11.01
C PHE A 21 -1.45 6.72 -10.48
N VAL A 22 -2.26 6.66 -9.41
CA VAL A 22 -2.82 7.86 -8.77
C VAL A 22 -1.72 8.77 -8.24
N ILE A 23 -0.66 8.23 -7.64
CA ILE A 23 0.50 9.03 -7.18
C ILE A 23 1.18 9.73 -8.37
N LEU A 24 1.33 9.04 -9.51
CA LEU A 24 1.92 9.62 -10.71
C LEU A 24 1.04 10.72 -11.32
N ILE A 25 -0.29 10.56 -11.31
CA ILE A 25 -1.23 11.62 -11.70
C ILE A 25 -1.07 12.84 -10.78
N HIS A 26 -0.96 12.61 -9.46
CA HIS A 26 -0.72 13.68 -8.49
C HIS A 26 0.61 14.41 -8.76
N ALA A 27 1.66 13.69 -9.16
CA ALA A 27 2.92 14.27 -9.57
C ALA A 27 2.78 15.15 -10.83
N TRP A 28 1.97 14.72 -11.79
CA TRP A 28 1.66 15.48 -13.00
C TRP A 28 0.89 16.78 -12.69
N GLU A 29 -0.15 16.71 -11.87
CA GLU A 29 -0.91 17.90 -11.44
C GLU A 29 -0.01 18.92 -10.72
N LYS A 30 0.94 18.43 -9.90
CA LYS A 30 1.91 19.28 -9.21
C LYS A 30 2.91 19.93 -10.17
N TYR A 31 3.33 19.20 -11.20
CA TYR A 31 4.18 19.74 -12.25
C TYR A 31 3.45 20.88 -13.01
N GLU A 32 2.20 20.66 -13.44
CA GLU A 32 1.43 21.67 -14.17
C GLU A 32 1.09 22.90 -13.33
N SER A 33 0.76 22.70 -12.05
CA SER A 33 0.44 23.81 -11.15
C SER A 33 1.65 24.67 -10.79
N GLY A 34 2.88 24.22 -11.08
CA GLY A 34 4.12 24.91 -10.68
C GLY A 34 4.35 24.97 -9.16
N HIS A 35 3.54 24.27 -8.38
CA HIS A 35 3.57 24.31 -6.91
C HIS A 35 4.02 22.96 -6.33
N GLY A 36 5.13 22.99 -5.59
CA GLY A 36 5.58 21.89 -4.74
C GLY A 36 6.54 20.89 -5.40
N PRO A 37 7.05 19.91 -4.61
CA PRO A 37 8.09 18.99 -5.06
C PRO A 37 7.50 17.86 -5.92
N TYR A 38 7.08 18.17 -7.15
CA TYR A 38 6.55 17.18 -8.10
C TYR A 38 7.52 15.99 -8.32
N LEU A 39 8.83 16.25 -8.27
CA LEU A 39 9.89 15.24 -8.32
C LEU A 39 9.75 14.19 -7.20
N PHE A 40 9.37 14.61 -5.99
CA PHE A 40 9.17 13.69 -4.87
C PHE A 40 8.02 12.72 -5.15
N PHE A 41 6.87 13.25 -5.60
CA PHE A 41 5.71 12.42 -5.95
C PHE A 41 6.00 11.51 -7.15
N LEU A 42 6.74 12.00 -8.14
CA LEU A 42 7.14 11.20 -9.30
C LEU A 42 8.01 10.01 -8.89
N ILE A 43 9.06 10.26 -8.12
CA ILE A 43 9.96 9.21 -7.62
C ILE A 43 9.19 8.24 -6.72
N ALA A 44 8.37 8.75 -5.81
CA ALA A 44 7.53 7.92 -4.94
C ALA A 44 6.58 7.03 -5.75
N GLY A 45 5.93 7.57 -6.79
CA GLY A 45 5.05 6.83 -7.68
C GLY A 45 5.78 5.74 -8.48
N LEU A 46 6.95 6.03 -9.04
CA LEU A 46 7.77 5.07 -9.77
C LEU A 46 8.29 3.94 -8.87
N VAL A 47 8.77 4.28 -7.67
CA VAL A 47 9.20 3.30 -6.67
C VAL A 47 8.01 2.44 -6.28
N PHE A 48 6.88 3.04 -5.91
CA PHE A 48 5.69 2.31 -5.50
C PHE A 48 5.18 1.37 -6.60
N LEU A 49 5.16 1.83 -7.86
CA LEU A 49 4.74 1.01 -9.00
C LEU A 49 5.68 -0.17 -9.23
N THR A 50 6.99 0.04 -9.09
CA THR A 50 7.99 -1.03 -9.17
C THR A 50 7.75 -2.08 -8.09
N VAL A 51 7.58 -1.64 -6.83
CA VAL A 51 7.35 -2.55 -5.70
C VAL A 51 5.99 -3.25 -5.85
N ALA A 52 4.94 -2.57 -6.35
CA ALA A 52 3.64 -3.16 -6.65
C ALA A 52 3.73 -4.25 -7.73
N PHE A 53 4.60 -4.07 -8.74
CA PHE A 53 4.82 -5.09 -9.77
C PHE A 53 5.53 -6.33 -9.21
N MET A 54 6.49 -6.10 -8.31
CA MET A 54 7.26 -7.15 -7.64
C MET A 54 6.57 -7.72 -6.40
N HIS A 55 5.42 -7.17 -6.00
CA HIS A 55 4.72 -7.48 -4.74
C HIS A 55 4.56 -8.98 -4.51
N HIS A 56 4.14 -9.75 -5.52
CA HIS A 56 3.97 -11.20 -5.41
C HIS A 56 5.29 -11.96 -5.19
N VAL A 57 6.41 -11.49 -5.76
CA VAL A 57 7.74 -12.08 -5.52
C VAL A 57 8.17 -11.81 -4.09
N ILE A 58 7.87 -10.61 -3.58
CA ILE A 58 8.22 -10.17 -2.23
C ILE A 58 7.33 -10.85 -1.19
N GLU A 59 6.02 -10.93 -1.41
CA GLU A 59 5.03 -11.55 -0.51
C GLU A 59 5.38 -13.01 -0.19
N ARG A 60 5.89 -13.76 -1.18
CA ARG A 60 6.34 -15.15 -0.97
C ARG A 60 7.49 -15.28 0.02
N LYS A 61 8.34 -14.26 0.14
CA LYS A 61 9.50 -14.25 1.06
C LYS A 61 9.21 -13.48 2.35
N ALA A 62 8.30 -12.51 2.30
CA ALA A 62 8.00 -11.56 3.36
C ALA A 62 6.49 -11.23 3.36
N PRO A 63 5.63 -12.09 3.91
CA PRO A 63 4.18 -11.88 3.95
C PRO A 63 3.74 -10.70 4.84
N TRP A 64 4.65 -10.13 5.64
CA TRP A 64 4.42 -8.89 6.37
C TRP A 64 4.46 -7.65 5.47
N ILE A 65 4.95 -7.78 4.22
CA ILE A 65 5.05 -6.66 3.27
C ILE A 65 3.68 -6.09 2.92
N ASP A 66 2.62 -6.91 2.86
CA ASP A 66 1.24 -6.46 2.62
C ASP A 66 0.86 -5.33 3.59
N GLY A 67 1.21 -5.47 4.87
CA GLY A 67 0.92 -4.44 5.86
C GLY A 67 1.76 -3.18 5.68
N VAL A 68 2.99 -3.29 5.18
CA VAL A 68 3.84 -2.13 4.85
C VAL A 68 3.23 -1.34 3.70
N PHE A 69 2.73 -2.01 2.66
CA PHE A 69 2.03 -1.35 1.57
C PHE A 69 0.83 -0.54 2.07
N PHE A 70 0.00 -1.14 2.94
CA PHE A 70 -1.11 -0.41 3.55
C PHE A 70 -0.66 0.79 4.40
N LEU A 71 0.50 0.73 5.07
CA LEU A 71 1.06 1.90 5.78
C LEU A 71 1.52 3.00 4.82
N ILE A 72 2.13 2.63 3.70
CA ILE A 72 2.54 3.59 2.66
C ILE A 72 1.29 4.25 2.06
N GLU A 73 0.27 3.46 1.70
CA GLU A 73 -0.99 3.99 1.20
C GLU A 73 -1.69 4.91 2.22
N ALA A 74 -1.69 4.55 3.51
CA ALA A 74 -2.23 5.40 4.55
C ALA A 74 -1.51 6.75 4.64
N SER A 75 -0.18 6.73 4.57
CA SER A 75 0.65 7.93 4.60
C SER A 75 0.34 8.85 3.41
N LEU A 76 0.15 8.26 2.23
CA LEU A 76 -0.26 8.99 1.02
C LEU A 76 -1.69 9.56 1.15
N SER A 77 -2.63 8.79 1.70
CA SER A 77 -3.99 9.27 1.98
C SER A 77 -3.97 10.49 2.90
N PHE A 78 -3.16 10.49 3.97
CA PHE A 78 -3.01 11.67 4.84
C PHE A 78 -2.33 12.84 4.15
N LEU A 79 -1.33 12.59 3.30
CA LEU A 79 -0.69 13.63 2.52
C LEU A 79 -1.68 14.32 1.56
N ILE A 80 -2.50 13.53 0.85
CA ILE A 80 -3.55 14.05 -0.04
C ILE A 80 -4.60 14.83 0.78
N ALA A 81 -5.01 14.31 1.94
CA ALA A 81 -5.93 15.00 2.83
C ALA A 81 -5.37 16.37 3.28
N TYR A 82 -4.10 16.41 3.69
CA TYR A 82 -3.41 17.63 4.07
C TYR A 82 -3.42 18.66 2.95
N GLU A 83 -3.10 18.25 1.72
CA GLU A 83 -3.14 19.14 0.57
C GLU A 83 -4.57 19.66 0.28
N TYR A 84 -5.57 18.80 0.37
CA TYR A 84 -6.96 19.23 0.15
C TYR A 84 -7.48 20.17 1.24
N PHE A 85 -7.02 20.03 2.48
CA PHE A 85 -7.28 21.02 3.53
C PHE A 85 -6.67 22.38 3.17
N HIS A 86 -5.44 22.40 2.64
CA HIS A 86 -4.76 23.64 2.21
C HIS A 86 -5.43 24.30 0.99
N MET A 87 -6.01 23.50 0.10
CA MET A 87 -6.80 23.99 -1.03
C MET A 87 -8.21 24.47 -0.62
N GLY A 88 -8.60 24.38 0.65
CA GLY A 88 -9.91 24.79 1.14
C GLY A 88 -11.07 23.88 0.71
N LYS A 89 -10.78 22.68 0.18
CA LYS A 89 -11.82 21.72 -0.22
C LYS A 89 -12.54 21.20 1.02
N LYS A 90 -13.87 21.33 1.06
CA LYS A 90 -14.70 20.81 2.15
C LYS A 90 -15.16 19.38 1.81
N GLY A 91 -15.11 18.47 2.78
CA GLY A 91 -15.58 17.08 2.63
C GLY A 91 -14.52 16.09 2.13
N LEU A 92 -13.93 16.31 0.95
CA LEU A 92 -12.91 15.44 0.36
C LEU A 92 -11.75 15.07 1.32
N PRO A 93 -11.10 16.02 2.03
CA PRO A 93 -10.03 15.69 2.97
C PRO A 93 -10.44 14.66 4.03
N PHE A 94 -11.68 14.76 4.55
CA PHE A 94 -12.17 13.86 5.59
C PHE A 94 -12.30 12.41 5.08
N VAL A 95 -12.69 12.23 3.82
CA VAL A 95 -12.74 10.91 3.18
C VAL A 95 -11.34 10.28 3.17
N TYR A 96 -10.31 11.05 2.79
CA TYR A 96 -8.93 10.58 2.78
C TYR A 96 -8.37 10.31 4.18
N VAL A 97 -8.75 11.11 5.19
CA VAL A 97 -8.41 10.83 6.60
C VAL A 97 -9.00 9.50 7.05
N VAL A 98 -10.29 9.27 6.80
CA VAL A 98 -10.96 8.01 7.15
C VAL A 98 -10.33 6.83 6.41
N LEU A 99 -10.01 7.01 5.12
CA LEU A 99 -9.32 6.00 4.32
C LEU A 99 -7.94 5.65 4.91
N GLY A 100 -7.14 6.67 5.27
CA GLY A 100 -5.83 6.48 5.89
C GLY A 100 -5.91 5.72 7.22
N ILE A 101 -6.89 6.06 8.07
CA ILE A 101 -7.13 5.34 9.32
C ILE A 101 -7.51 3.87 9.05
N ALA A 102 -8.43 3.64 8.12
CA ALA A 102 -8.84 2.29 7.73
C ALA A 102 -7.64 1.46 7.21
N GLN A 103 -6.78 2.06 6.40
CA GLN A 103 -5.56 1.44 5.89
C GLN A 103 -4.58 1.08 7.01
N ILE A 104 -4.39 1.94 8.03
CA ILE A 104 -3.56 1.62 9.21
C ILE A 104 -4.11 0.42 9.99
N VAL A 105 -5.43 0.35 10.16
CA VAL A 105 -6.07 -0.78 10.84
C VAL A 105 -5.83 -2.07 10.07
N VAL A 106 -6.03 -2.05 8.75
CA VAL A 106 -5.78 -3.21 7.88
C VAL A 106 -4.31 -3.62 7.92
N ALA A 107 -3.39 -2.66 7.85
CA ALA A 107 -1.95 -2.91 7.97
C ALA A 107 -1.62 -3.68 9.25
N SER A 108 -2.12 -3.20 10.39
CA SER A 108 -1.88 -3.80 11.70
C SER A 108 -2.40 -5.24 11.78
N VAL A 109 -3.58 -5.50 11.22
CA VAL A 109 -4.18 -6.85 11.19
C VAL A 109 -3.39 -7.78 10.27
N MET A 110 -2.97 -7.31 9.09
CA MET A 110 -2.25 -8.13 8.11
C MET A 110 -0.80 -8.43 8.52
N SER A 111 -0.07 -7.45 9.06
CA SER A 111 1.29 -7.65 9.57
C SER A 111 1.30 -8.69 10.69
N ARG A 112 0.34 -8.66 11.62
CA ARG A 112 0.22 -9.67 12.69
C ARG A 112 -0.02 -11.09 12.14
N LYS A 113 -0.85 -11.22 11.11
CA LYS A 113 -1.11 -12.52 10.45
C LYS A 113 0.14 -13.07 9.75
N GLY A 114 0.90 -12.21 9.06
CA GLY A 114 2.14 -12.59 8.38
C GLY A 114 3.22 -13.09 9.36
N ILE A 115 3.41 -12.40 10.48
CA ILE A 115 4.38 -12.79 11.53
C ILE A 115 4.01 -14.15 12.15
N ASN A 116 2.74 -14.35 12.46
CA ASN A 116 2.27 -15.60 13.08
C ASN A 116 2.43 -16.82 12.16
N HIS A 117 2.30 -16.63 10.84
CA HIS A 117 2.51 -17.70 9.87
C HIS A 117 3.99 -18.15 9.82
N HIS A 118 4.93 -17.20 9.88
CA HIS A 118 6.35 -17.52 9.98
C HIS A 118 6.71 -18.22 11.29
N ARG A 119 6.21 -17.70 12.43
CA ARG A 119 6.47 -18.31 13.75
C ARG A 119 6.02 -19.78 13.81
N LYS A 120 4.86 -20.11 13.24
CA LYS A 120 4.40 -21.51 13.19
C LYS A 120 5.34 -22.39 12.34
N LYS A 121 5.78 -21.90 11.18
CA LYS A 121 6.63 -22.67 10.25
C LYS A 121 8.04 -22.96 10.80
N THR A 122 8.62 -22.05 11.59
CA THR A 122 9.90 -22.30 12.29
C THR A 122 9.74 -23.31 13.43
N VAL A 123 8.62 -23.26 14.17
CA VAL A 123 8.37 -24.22 15.27
C VAL A 123 8.17 -25.64 14.73
N THR A 124 7.36 -25.84 13.68
CA THR A 124 7.13 -27.20 13.13
C THR A 124 8.37 -27.82 12.50
N ASN A 125 9.26 -27.03 11.90
CA ASN A 125 10.50 -27.54 11.32
C ASN A 125 11.56 -27.89 12.37
N GLY A 126 11.49 -27.29 13.57
CA GLY A 126 12.38 -27.65 14.69
C GLY A 126 12.01 -28.99 15.33
N THR A 127 10.72 -29.29 15.50
CA THR A 127 10.23 -30.54 16.09
C THR A 127 10.37 -31.79 15.22
N ASN A 128 10.62 -31.63 13.91
CA ASN A 128 10.82 -32.77 13.00
C ASN A 128 12.31 -33.08 12.75
N ALA A 129 13.21 -32.35 13.41
CA ALA A 129 14.65 -32.52 13.30
C ALA A 129 15.26 -33.23 14.54
N GLU A 130 14.41 -33.70 15.46
CA GLU A 130 14.77 -34.49 16.64
C GLU A 130 14.36 -35.96 16.47
#